data_AF-A0A2N1S3N5-F1
#
_entry.id   AF-A0A2N1S3N5-F1
#
_cell.length_a   1.000
_cell.length_b   1.000
_cell.length_c   1.000
_cell.angle_alpha   90.00
_cell.angle_beta   90.00
_cell.angle_gamma   90.00
#
_symmetry.space_group_name_H-M   'P 1'
#
loop_
_entity.id
_entity.type
_entity.pdbx_description
1 polymer ?
#
loop_
_entity_poly.entity_id
_entity_poly.type
_entity_poly.pdbx_seq_one_letter_code
_entity_poly.pdbx_strand_id
1 'polypeptide(L)'
;MTDTIQIMATGGTFDKKYDEIKGTLTLKSSHLPHIMKIVRCTLQYEITFLPLKDSLFMDDYDRYLILKTCKQSPAKRIIIIHGTDTMVETGKLIGSASLDKTIILTGAMIPYSVSSSDAVFNFGTAVGYVQEKYPGTYICMNGRCFDWDNVRKNREKGIFEEAESMPGDFDTATLPPDQSDAYHQTEKNLPLVYV
;
A
#
# COMPACT_ATOMS: atom_id res chain seq x y z
N MET A 1 -22.60 -11.90 8.25
CA MET A 1 -21.17 -12.26 8.19
C MET A 1 -20.39 -11.02 8.57
N THR A 2 -19.47 -11.14 9.52
CA THR A 2 -18.61 -10.01 9.88
C THR A 2 -17.61 -9.77 8.74
N ASP A 3 -17.38 -8.50 8.44
CA ASP A 3 -16.63 -8.07 7.26
C ASP A 3 -15.13 -8.04 7.58
N THR A 4 -14.57 -9.23 7.84
CA THR A 4 -13.19 -9.44 8.27
C THR A 4 -12.20 -9.03 7.17
N ILE A 5 -11.20 -8.23 7.55
CA ILE A 5 -10.08 -7.85 6.68
C ILE A 5 -9.00 -8.92 6.76
N GLN A 6 -8.66 -9.52 5.63
CA GLN A 6 -7.50 -10.41 5.54
C GLN A 6 -6.23 -9.57 5.39
N ILE A 7 -5.24 -9.77 6.25
CA ILE A 7 -3.92 -9.19 6.13
C ILE A 7 -2.93 -10.29 5.77
N MET A 8 -2.21 -10.13 4.66
CA MET A 8 -1.21 -11.08 4.18
C MET A 8 0.17 -10.45 4.30
N ALA A 9 1.05 -11.07 5.09
CA ALA A 9 2.43 -10.62 5.22
C ALA A 9 3.34 -11.45 4.33
N THR A 10 4.01 -10.81 3.37
CA THR A 10 4.95 -11.42 2.41
C THR A 10 6.40 -11.03 2.67
N GLY A 11 6.65 -10.20 3.68
CA GLY A 11 7.98 -9.71 4.05
C GLY A 11 8.26 -8.30 3.50
N GLY A 12 9.35 -8.16 2.75
CA GLY A 12 9.83 -6.86 2.29
C GLY A 12 10.41 -5.98 3.39
N THR A 13 10.73 -4.73 3.04
CA THR A 13 11.34 -3.76 3.96
C THR A 13 10.57 -3.61 5.29
N PHE A 14 9.23 -3.72 5.25
CA PHE A 14 8.36 -3.66 6.42
C PHE A 14 8.81 -4.60 7.55
N ASP A 15 9.21 -5.83 7.22
CA ASP A 15 9.59 -6.87 8.18
C ASP A 15 11.12 -7.01 8.38
N LYS A 16 11.93 -6.18 7.71
CA LYS A 16 13.40 -6.22 7.85
C LYS A 16 13.81 -5.81 9.27
N LYS A 17 14.65 -6.64 9.89
CA LYS A 17 15.30 -6.40 11.18
C LYS A 17 16.79 -6.18 10.98
N TYR A 18 17.34 -5.16 11.62
CA TYR A 18 18.78 -4.98 11.69
C TYR A 18 19.42 -6.06 12.57
N ASP A 19 20.35 -6.83 12.01
CA ASP A 19 21.17 -7.79 12.72
C ASP A 19 22.50 -7.10 13.06
N GLU A 20 22.62 -6.62 14.30
CA GLU A 20 23.77 -5.83 14.77
C GLU A 20 25.09 -6.60 14.70
N ILE A 21 25.05 -7.94 14.78
CA ILE A 21 26.22 -8.80 14.74
C ILE A 21 26.78 -8.88 13.32
N LYS A 22 25.89 -8.95 12.31
CA LYS A 22 26.28 -9.05 10.90
C LYS A 22 26.28 -7.72 10.17
N GLY A 23 25.74 -6.66 10.77
CA GLY A 23 25.53 -5.36 10.12
C GLY A 23 24.58 -5.43 8.92
N THR A 24 23.67 -6.41 8.87
CA THR A 24 22.78 -6.64 7.71
C THR A 24 21.31 -6.69 8.11
N LEU A 25 20.41 -6.39 7.17
CA LEU A 25 18.96 -6.50 7.36
C LEU A 25 18.49 -7.92 7.05
N THR A 26 17.71 -8.53 7.95
CA THR A 26 17.20 -9.91 7.81
C THR A 26 15.69 -10.00 8.00
N LEU A 27 15.05 -10.99 7.35
CA LEU A 27 13.63 -11.31 7.49
C LEU A 27 13.48 -12.58 8.33
N LYS A 28 13.43 -12.44 9.67
CA LYS A 28 13.29 -13.58 10.60
C LYS A 28 11.85 -13.81 11.06
N SER A 29 11.08 -12.73 11.22
CA SER A 29 9.69 -12.78 11.70
C SER A 29 8.98 -11.47 11.37
N SER A 30 7.68 -11.50 11.15
CA SER A 30 6.93 -10.28 10.87
C SER A 30 6.73 -9.40 12.12
N HIS A 31 6.80 -8.08 11.95
CA HIS A 31 6.46 -7.09 12.97
C HIS A 31 4.95 -6.88 13.12
N LEU A 32 4.16 -7.38 12.17
CA LEU A 32 2.73 -7.13 12.07
C LEU A 32 1.95 -7.49 13.35
N PRO A 33 2.17 -8.63 14.04
CA PRO A 33 1.45 -8.92 15.29
C PRO A 33 1.70 -7.90 16.41
N HIS A 34 2.91 -7.33 16.46
CA HIS A 34 3.24 -6.28 17.42
C HIS A 34 2.63 -4.94 16.99
N ILE A 35 2.70 -4.60 15.70
CA ILE A 35 2.06 -3.41 15.12
C ILE A 35 0.56 -3.42 15.42
N MET A 36 -0.12 -4.55 15.25
CA MET A 36 -1.56 -4.65 15.54
C MET A 36 -1.92 -4.33 17.00
N LYS A 37 -1.03 -4.61 17.96
CA LYS A 37 -1.25 -4.27 19.38
C LYS A 37 -1.14 -2.77 19.64
N ILE A 38 -0.30 -2.06 18.91
CA ILE A 38 -0.04 -0.62 19.13
C ILE A 38 -0.99 0.28 18.34
N VAL A 39 -1.43 -0.12 17.15
CA VAL A 39 -2.29 0.71 16.29
C VAL A 39 -3.74 0.79 16.77
N ARG A 40 -4.12 0.00 17.78
CA ARG A 40 -5.47 -0.02 18.39
C ARG A 40 -6.58 -0.19 17.34
N CYS A 41 -6.33 -0.97 16.29
CA CYS A 41 -7.33 -1.25 15.26
C CYS A 41 -8.50 -2.01 15.87
N THR A 42 -9.72 -1.47 15.71
CA THR A 42 -10.96 -2.04 16.24
C THR A 42 -11.69 -2.93 15.23
N LEU A 43 -11.20 -2.99 13.99
CA LEU A 43 -11.77 -3.81 12.93
C LEU A 43 -11.46 -5.29 13.15
N GLN A 44 -12.32 -6.16 12.62
CA GLN A 44 -12.03 -7.59 12.59
C GLN A 44 -11.01 -7.88 11.50
N TYR A 45 -9.95 -8.60 11.85
CA TYR A 45 -8.91 -8.96 10.92
C TYR A 45 -8.38 -10.37 11.18
N GLU A 46 -7.85 -10.99 10.13
CA GLU A 46 -7.08 -12.23 10.20
C GLU A 46 -5.73 -12.01 9.54
N ILE A 47 -4.67 -12.58 10.12
CA ILE A 47 -3.32 -12.48 9.58
C ILE A 47 -2.91 -13.82 9.00
N THR A 48 -2.43 -13.81 7.76
CA THR A 48 -1.79 -14.95 7.10
C THR A 48 -0.36 -14.58 6.76
N PHE A 49 0.58 -15.42 7.19
CA PHE A 49 1.98 -15.31 6.82
C PHE A 49 2.25 -16.17 5.59
N LEU A 50 2.73 -15.53 4.52
CA LEU A 50 3.35 -16.21 3.39
C LEU A 50 4.87 -16.25 3.61
N PRO A 51 5.64 -17.05 2.85
CA PRO A 51 7.09 -17.03 2.95
C PRO A 51 7.63 -15.60 2.87
N LEU A 52 8.29 -15.15 3.94
CA LEU A 52 8.80 -13.77 4.02
C LEU A 52 10.01 -13.64 3.10
N LYS A 53 9.90 -12.82 2.06
CA LYS A 53 10.95 -12.65 1.05
C LYS A 53 11.21 -11.17 0.80
N ASP A 54 12.46 -10.84 0.46
CA ASP A 54 12.76 -9.53 -0.11
C ASP A 54 12.15 -9.48 -1.51
N SER A 55 11.44 -8.40 -1.83
CA SER A 55 10.82 -8.20 -3.13
C SER A 55 11.82 -8.30 -4.29
N LEU A 56 13.10 -7.97 -4.06
CA LEU A 56 14.16 -8.11 -5.07
C LEU A 56 14.48 -9.57 -5.43
N PHE A 57 14.18 -10.51 -4.54
CA PHE A 57 14.36 -11.94 -4.77
C PHE A 57 13.06 -12.66 -5.09
N MET A 58 11.92 -11.95 -5.08
CA MET A 58 10.62 -12.54 -5.36
C MET A 58 10.49 -12.90 -6.83
N ASP A 59 10.19 -14.17 -7.09
CA ASP A 59 10.00 -14.73 -8.43
C ASP A 59 8.50 -14.89 -8.74
N ASP A 60 8.19 -15.39 -9.94
CA ASP A 60 6.80 -15.56 -10.37
C ASP A 60 6.06 -16.58 -9.52
N TYR A 61 6.73 -17.63 -9.03
CA TYR A 61 6.11 -18.64 -8.17
C TYR A 61 5.61 -18.00 -6.87
N ASP A 62 6.43 -17.14 -6.25
CA ASP A 62 6.03 -16.40 -5.06
C ASP A 62 4.81 -15.49 -5.34
N ARG A 63 4.81 -14.76 -6.46
CA ARG A 63 3.69 -13.88 -6.84
C ARG A 63 2.41 -14.68 -7.11
N TYR A 64 2.53 -15.84 -7.76
CA TYR A 64 1.40 -16.75 -7.97
C TYR A 64 0.87 -17.32 -6.66
N LEU A 65 1.74 -17.58 -5.67
CA LEU A 65 1.30 -17.99 -4.34
C LEU A 65 0.45 -16.89 -3.68
N ILE A 66 0.88 -15.62 -3.74
CA ILE A 66 0.11 -14.48 -3.22
C ILE A 66 -1.26 -14.40 -3.91
N LEU A 67 -1.30 -14.46 -5.25
CA LEU A 67 -2.54 -14.44 -6.02
C LEU A 67 -3.46 -15.62 -5.64
N LYS A 68 -2.90 -16.82 -5.52
CA LYS A 68 -3.65 -18.03 -5.13
C LYS A 68 -4.27 -17.85 -3.75
N THR A 69 -3.53 -17.33 -2.78
CA THR A 69 -4.05 -17.05 -1.43
C THR A 69 -5.15 -15.99 -1.47
N CYS A 70 -5.03 -14.95 -2.30
CA CYS A 70 -6.10 -13.96 -2.51
C CYS A 70 -7.38 -14.60 -3.05
N LYS A 71 -7.26 -15.51 -4.03
CA LYS A 71 -8.40 -16.26 -4.60
C LYS A 71 -9.08 -17.17 -3.58
N GLN A 72 -8.30 -17.83 -2.73
CA GLN A 72 -8.79 -18.79 -1.74
C GLN A 72 -9.36 -18.14 -0.47
N SER A 73 -8.97 -16.90 -0.16
CA SER A 73 -9.48 -16.20 1.00
C SER A 73 -10.99 -15.92 0.86
N PRO A 74 -11.81 -16.21 1.88
CA PRO A 74 -13.23 -15.86 1.87
C PRO A 74 -13.46 -14.34 2.04
N ALA A 75 -12.46 -13.60 2.54
CA ALA A 75 -12.57 -12.16 2.78
C ALA A 75 -12.75 -11.38 1.47
N LYS A 76 -13.61 -10.35 1.50
CA LYS A 76 -13.80 -9.40 0.40
C LYS A 76 -12.77 -8.26 0.42
N ARG A 77 -12.12 -8.04 1.57
CA ARG A 77 -11.11 -7.01 1.79
C ARG A 77 -9.79 -7.65 2.16
N ILE A 78 -8.74 -7.34 1.39
CA ILE A 78 -7.41 -7.91 1.56
C ILE A 78 -6.38 -6.79 1.57
N ILE A 79 -5.49 -6.82 2.56
CA ILE A 79 -4.28 -5.99 2.60
C ILE A 79 -3.08 -6.92 2.47
N ILE A 80 -2.15 -6.58 1.58
CA ILE A 80 -0.91 -7.33 1.36
C ILE A 80 0.26 -6.44 1.75
N ILE A 81 0.97 -6.81 2.81
CA ILE A 81 2.26 -6.21 3.16
C ILE A 81 3.32 -6.81 2.24
N HIS A 82 3.97 -5.96 1.46
CA HIS A 82 4.91 -6.34 0.41
C HIS A 82 6.14 -5.43 0.39
N GLY A 83 7.26 -5.94 -0.13
CA GLY A 83 8.45 -5.12 -0.39
C GLY A 83 8.24 -4.16 -1.56
N THR A 84 8.73 -2.93 -1.46
CA THR A 84 8.38 -1.88 -2.43
C THR A 84 9.04 -2.06 -3.79
N ASP A 85 10.13 -2.80 -3.90
CA ASP A 85 10.92 -2.87 -5.14
C ASP A 85 10.22 -3.57 -6.30
N THR A 86 9.42 -4.59 -6.02
CA THR A 86 8.64 -5.34 -7.03
C THR A 86 7.14 -5.36 -6.75
N MET A 87 6.66 -4.40 -5.95
CA MET A 87 5.25 -4.30 -5.55
C MET A 87 4.32 -4.04 -6.75
N VAL A 88 4.77 -3.24 -7.72
CA VAL A 88 3.99 -2.89 -8.91
C VAL A 88 3.76 -4.13 -9.77
N GLU A 89 4.76 -4.99 -9.92
CA GLU A 89 4.71 -6.24 -10.66
C GLU A 89 3.72 -7.22 -10.02
N THR A 90 3.76 -7.37 -8.69
CA THR A 90 2.78 -8.17 -7.94
C THR A 90 1.37 -7.58 -8.07
N GLY A 91 1.23 -6.24 -7.97
CA GLY A 91 -0.02 -5.52 -8.18
C GLY A 91 -0.62 -5.79 -9.56
N LYS A 92 0.20 -5.74 -10.62
CA LYS A 92 -0.22 -6.04 -12.00
C LYS A 92 -0.74 -7.47 -12.17
N LEU A 93 -0.04 -8.44 -11.61
CA LEU A 93 -0.48 -9.84 -11.65
C LEU A 93 -1.86 -10.02 -10.99
N ILE A 94 -2.07 -9.40 -9.83
CA ILE A 94 -3.31 -9.53 -9.06
C ILE A 94 -4.44 -8.75 -9.72
N GLY A 95 -4.20 -7.52 -10.13
CA GLY A 95 -5.17 -6.67 -10.81
C GLY A 95 -5.67 -7.26 -12.12
N SER A 96 -4.78 -7.86 -12.90
CA SER A 96 -5.14 -8.57 -14.15
C SER A 96 -6.01 -9.80 -13.92
N ALA A 97 -6.06 -10.35 -12.70
CA ALA A 97 -6.94 -11.46 -12.36
C ALA A 97 -8.39 -11.03 -12.05
N SER A 98 -8.64 -9.70 -11.93
CA SER A 98 -9.97 -9.09 -11.78
C SER A 98 -10.86 -9.77 -10.75
N LEU A 99 -10.33 -10.00 -9.55
CA LEU A 99 -11.07 -10.64 -8.47
C LEU A 99 -12.17 -9.69 -7.96
N ASP A 100 -13.36 -10.23 -7.66
CA ASP A 100 -14.45 -9.50 -6.98
C ASP A 100 -14.14 -9.32 -5.48
N LYS A 101 -13.08 -8.55 -5.21
CA LYS A 101 -12.47 -8.25 -3.90
C LYS A 101 -11.77 -6.89 -3.96
N THR A 102 -11.73 -6.17 -2.85
CA THR A 102 -10.88 -4.98 -2.68
C THR A 102 -9.53 -5.41 -2.12
N ILE A 103 -8.46 -5.25 -2.91
CA ILE A 103 -7.12 -5.70 -2.57
C ILE A 103 -6.18 -4.51 -2.58
N ILE A 104 -5.46 -4.30 -1.48
CA ILE A 104 -4.49 -3.22 -1.33
C ILE A 104 -3.11 -3.79 -1.05
N LEU A 105 -2.15 -3.46 -1.90
CA LEU A 105 -0.74 -3.69 -1.64
C LEU A 105 -0.18 -2.46 -0.94
N THR A 106 0.58 -2.69 0.13
CA THR A 106 1.28 -1.63 0.86
C THR A 106 2.60 -2.15 1.40
N GLY A 107 3.45 -1.25 1.87
CA GLY A 107 4.77 -1.58 2.38
C GLY A 107 5.39 -0.41 3.12
N ALA A 108 6.72 -0.41 3.20
CA ALA A 108 7.48 0.65 3.84
C ALA A 108 8.76 0.91 3.03
N MET A 109 9.17 2.18 2.96
CA MET A 109 10.48 2.55 2.44
C MET A 109 11.57 2.41 3.52
N ILE A 110 11.19 2.53 4.79
CA ILE A 110 12.08 2.42 5.95
C ILE A 110 11.63 1.22 6.80
N PRO A 111 12.52 0.27 7.16
CA PRO A 111 12.13 -0.88 7.98
C PRO A 111 11.46 -0.46 9.28
N TYR A 112 10.45 -1.21 9.74
CA TYR A 112 9.74 -0.91 10.99
C TYR A 112 10.69 -0.83 12.20
N SER A 113 11.78 -1.59 12.18
CA SER A 113 12.77 -1.61 13.26
C SER A 113 13.61 -0.34 13.38
N VAL A 114 13.52 0.58 12.41
CA VAL A 114 14.27 1.85 12.38
C VAL A 114 13.37 3.01 12.81
N SER A 115 13.93 3.99 13.53
CA SER A 115 13.20 5.19 13.93
C SER A 115 12.62 5.94 12.73
N SER A 116 11.46 6.56 12.93
CA SER A 116 10.74 7.32 11.89
C SER A 116 10.33 6.47 10.67
N SER A 117 10.13 5.16 10.85
CA SER A 117 9.59 4.29 9.80
C SER A 117 8.19 4.73 9.35
N ASP A 118 7.97 4.68 8.03
CA ASP A 118 6.69 4.94 7.38
C ASP A 118 5.73 3.73 7.43
N ALA A 119 6.16 2.59 7.96
CA ALA A 119 5.41 1.33 7.98
C ALA A 119 4.03 1.45 8.63
N VAL A 120 3.94 2.03 9.84
CA VAL A 120 2.68 2.13 10.58
C VAL A 120 1.71 3.09 9.90
N PHE A 121 2.23 4.20 9.37
CA PHE A 121 1.43 5.18 8.64
C PHE A 121 0.85 4.55 7.36
N ASN A 122 1.69 3.93 6.52
CA ASN A 122 1.24 3.28 5.28
C ASN A 122 0.23 2.15 5.55
N PHE A 123 0.46 1.35 6.61
CA PHE A 123 -0.49 0.33 7.02
C PHE A 123 -1.83 0.92 7.45
N GLY A 124 -1.83 1.98 8.26
CA GLY A 124 -3.06 2.69 8.65
C GLY A 124 -3.81 3.26 7.44
N THR A 125 -3.08 3.84 6.48
CA THR A 125 -3.64 4.31 5.20
C THR A 125 -4.29 3.16 4.42
N ALA A 126 -3.63 2.00 4.31
CA ALA A 126 -4.18 0.82 3.63
C ALA A 126 -5.46 0.30 4.31
N VAL A 127 -5.50 0.30 5.65
CA VAL A 127 -6.71 -0.05 6.41
C VAL A 127 -7.86 0.90 6.11
N GLY A 128 -7.58 2.21 5.97
CA GLY A 128 -8.59 3.18 5.55
C GLY A 128 -9.15 2.88 4.16
N TYR A 129 -8.27 2.77 3.16
CA TYR A 129 -8.68 2.58 1.77
C TYR A 129 -9.36 1.24 1.49
N VAL A 130 -9.00 0.15 2.19
CA VAL A 130 -9.59 -1.17 1.89
C VAL A 130 -11.08 -1.20 2.22
N GLN A 131 -11.53 -0.31 3.10
CA GLN A 131 -12.94 -0.14 3.47
C GLN A 131 -13.71 0.77 2.51
N GLU A 132 -13.03 1.74 1.91
CA GLU A 132 -13.63 2.78 1.07
C GLU A 132 -13.69 2.38 -0.42
N LYS A 133 -12.66 1.70 -0.91
CA LYS A 133 -12.53 1.37 -2.33
C LYS A 133 -13.49 0.27 -2.77
N TYR A 134 -14.03 0.44 -3.98
CA TYR A 134 -14.73 -0.61 -4.71
C TYR A 134 -13.81 -1.80 -5.01
N PRO A 135 -14.38 -2.99 -5.31
CA PRO A 135 -13.60 -4.15 -5.75
C PRO A 135 -12.61 -3.78 -6.86
N GLY A 136 -11.35 -4.17 -6.67
CA GLY A 136 -10.22 -3.72 -7.46
C GLY A 136 -8.91 -3.97 -6.73
N THR A 137 -7.79 -3.81 -7.45
CA THR A 137 -6.44 -3.92 -6.87
C THR A 137 -5.76 -2.56 -6.86
N TYR A 138 -5.20 -2.18 -5.73
CA TYR A 138 -4.61 -0.86 -5.55
C TYR A 138 -3.26 -0.96 -4.86
N ILE A 139 -2.41 0.04 -5.07
CA ILE A 139 -1.18 0.26 -4.30
C ILE A 139 -1.37 1.50 -3.45
N CYS A 140 -1.29 1.37 -2.13
CA CYS A 140 -1.33 2.52 -1.24
C CYS A 140 -0.01 2.70 -0.49
N MET A 141 0.59 3.88 -0.66
CA MET A 141 1.88 4.28 -0.08
C MET A 141 1.84 5.79 0.20
N ASN A 142 2.43 6.22 1.32
CA ASN A 142 2.60 7.64 1.67
C ASN A 142 1.29 8.45 1.62
N GLY A 143 0.18 7.88 2.11
CA GLY A 143 -1.12 8.57 2.17
C GLY A 143 -1.88 8.64 0.85
N ARG A 144 -1.33 8.09 -0.24
CA ARG A 144 -1.96 8.03 -1.55
C ARG A 144 -2.37 6.60 -1.87
N CYS A 145 -3.35 6.44 -2.77
CA CYS A 145 -3.69 5.14 -3.31
C CYS A 145 -3.92 5.21 -4.81
N PHE A 146 -3.32 4.27 -5.53
CA PHE A 146 -3.26 4.24 -7.00
C PHE A 146 -3.87 2.94 -7.52
N ASP A 147 -4.46 2.99 -8.70
CA ASP A 147 -4.84 1.78 -9.43
C ASP A 147 -3.59 0.99 -9.83
N TRP A 148 -3.70 -0.34 -9.82
CA TRP A 148 -2.58 -1.24 -10.09
C TRP A 148 -1.93 -1.05 -11.47
N ASP A 149 -2.69 -0.55 -12.43
CA ASP A 149 -2.30 -0.28 -13.82
C ASP A 149 -1.81 1.16 -14.04
N ASN A 150 -2.12 2.09 -13.13
CA ASN A 150 -1.69 3.48 -13.18
C ASN A 150 -0.77 3.86 -11.99
N VAL A 151 0.34 3.15 -11.85
CA VAL A 151 1.32 3.42 -10.79
C VAL A 151 2.72 2.95 -11.15
N ARG A 152 3.73 3.71 -10.70
CA ARG A 152 5.15 3.34 -10.75
C ARG A 152 5.88 3.73 -9.46
N LYS A 153 6.95 3.01 -9.14
CA LYS A 153 7.91 3.39 -8.09
C LYS A 153 8.96 4.32 -8.69
N ASN A 154 8.94 5.59 -8.30
CA ASN A 154 10.01 6.53 -8.59
C ASN A 154 11.18 6.27 -7.63
N ARG A 155 12.21 5.59 -8.11
CA ARG A 155 13.38 5.20 -7.29
C ARG A 155 14.27 6.38 -6.91
N GLU A 156 14.30 7.44 -7.72
CA GLU A 156 15.10 8.63 -7.46
C GLU A 156 14.50 9.44 -6.29
N LYS A 157 13.17 9.58 -6.28
CA LYS A 157 12.44 10.30 -5.23
C LYS A 157 12.08 9.41 -4.03
N GLY A 158 12.15 8.09 -4.18
CA GLY A 158 11.75 7.13 -3.15
C GLY A 158 10.24 7.09 -2.88
N ILE A 159 9.41 7.42 -3.87
CA ILE A 159 7.94 7.49 -3.74
C ILE A 159 7.23 6.70 -4.83
N PHE A 160 5.93 6.49 -4.64
CA PHE A 160 5.02 6.02 -5.69
C PHE A 160 4.29 7.21 -6.32
N GLU A 161 4.13 7.18 -7.64
CA GLU A 161 3.43 8.18 -8.42
C GLU A 161 2.67 7.51 -9.58
N GLU A 162 1.72 8.23 -10.18
CA GLU A 162 0.99 7.76 -11.35
C GLU A 162 1.97 7.45 -12.48
N ALA A 163 1.67 6.41 -13.25
CA ALA A 163 2.41 6.15 -14.47
C ALA A 163 2.07 7.30 -15.42
N GLU A 164 3.07 8.07 -15.89
CA GLU A 164 2.85 9.25 -16.74
C GLU A 164 1.79 8.94 -17.80
N SER A 165 0.69 9.71 -17.78
CA SER A 165 -0.25 9.70 -18.89
C SER A 165 0.52 10.15 -20.13
N MET A 166 0.40 9.37 -21.21
CA MET A 166 0.77 9.91 -22.52
C MET A 166 0.06 11.27 -22.67
N PRO A 167 0.75 12.32 -23.14
CA PRO A 167 0.10 13.60 -23.40
C PRO A 167 -0.96 13.38 -24.50
N GLY A 168 -2.22 13.22 -24.10
CA GLY A 168 -3.32 12.86 -25.01
C GLY A 168 -4.68 12.67 -24.36
N ASP A 169 -4.75 12.13 -23.14
CA ASP A 169 -6.05 11.82 -22.50
C ASP A 169 -6.47 12.90 -21.48
N PHE A 170 -6.50 14.16 -21.90
CA PHE A 170 -7.38 15.14 -21.25
C PHE A 170 -8.77 14.97 -21.85
N ASP A 171 -9.58 14.11 -21.24
CA ASP A 171 -11.03 14.15 -21.47
C ASP A 171 -11.59 15.43 -20.82
N THR A 172 -11.71 16.49 -21.62
CA THR A 172 -12.29 17.76 -21.20
C THR A 172 -13.81 17.71 -21.00
N ALA A 173 -14.45 16.53 -21.01
CA ALA A 173 -15.91 16.42 -21.03
C ALA A 173 -16.62 16.32 -19.67
N THR A 174 -15.98 16.59 -18.53
CA THR A 174 -16.69 16.60 -17.22
C THR A 174 -16.40 17.76 -16.28
N LEU A 175 -15.73 18.83 -16.73
CA LEU A 175 -15.66 20.05 -15.92
C LEU A 175 -17.01 20.81 -16.01
N PRO A 176 -17.72 21.05 -14.90
CA PRO A 176 -18.87 21.95 -14.91
C PRO A 176 -18.40 23.35 -15.34
N PRO A 177 -19.20 24.08 -16.13
CA PRO A 177 -18.79 25.38 -16.64
C PRO A 177 -18.61 26.38 -15.49
N ASP A 178 -17.41 26.94 -15.46
CA ASP A 178 -17.07 28.30 -15.05
C ASP A 178 -17.64 28.82 -13.70
N GLN A 179 -16.79 28.80 -12.67
CA GLN A 179 -16.87 29.77 -11.57
C GLN A 179 -15.55 30.53 -11.45
N SER A 180 -15.11 31.15 -12.53
CA SER A 180 -14.10 32.18 -12.50
C SER A 180 -14.71 33.49 -11.99
N ASP A 181 -14.88 33.62 -10.67
CA ASP A 181 -15.03 34.95 -10.02
C ASP A 181 -14.92 34.95 -8.46
N ALA A 182 -14.47 33.88 -7.80
CA ALA A 182 -14.42 33.83 -6.33
C ALA A 182 -13.01 33.79 -5.69
N TYR A 183 -11.93 33.90 -6.47
CA TYR A 183 -10.55 33.84 -5.96
C TYR A 183 -9.78 35.17 -6.10
N HIS A 184 -10.41 36.28 -5.73
CA HIS A 184 -9.68 37.51 -5.40
C HIS A 184 -10.23 38.13 -4.13
N GLN A 185 -9.70 37.67 -2.99
CA GLN A 185 -9.42 38.42 -1.75
C GLN A 185 -9.55 37.50 -0.54
N THR A 186 -8.42 36.98 -0.04
CA THR A 186 -8.04 36.97 1.40
C THR A 186 -6.75 36.18 1.60
N GLU A 187 -5.66 36.64 0.99
CA GLU A 187 -4.32 36.39 1.54
C GLU A 187 -3.95 37.57 2.43
N LYS A 188 -4.05 37.37 3.75
CA LYS A 188 -3.13 37.92 4.76
C LYS A 188 -3.51 37.44 6.15
N ASN A 189 -2.57 36.73 6.78
CA ASN A 189 -2.47 36.36 8.19
C ASN A 189 -3.36 35.23 8.71
N LEU A 190 -2.95 33.98 8.46
CA LEU A 190 -3.20 32.88 9.38
C LEU A 190 -1.85 32.31 9.86
N PRO A 191 -1.64 32.12 11.18
CA PRO A 191 -0.42 31.52 11.69
C PRO A 191 -0.36 30.05 11.27
N LEU A 192 0.81 29.61 10.81
CA LEU A 192 1.14 28.20 10.58
C LEU A 192 0.97 27.44 11.89
N VAL A 193 -0.15 26.74 12.06
CA VAL A 193 -0.29 25.70 13.07
C VAL A 193 0.26 24.43 12.45
N TYR A 194 1.48 24.05 12.83
CA TYR A 194 1.95 22.68 12.65
C TYR A 194 1.14 21.82 13.63
N VAL A 195 0.27 20.97 13.10
CA VAL A 195 -0.33 19.84 13.84
C VAL A 195 0.48 18.60 13.52
#